data_AF-Q71AR9-F1
#
_entry.id   AF-Q71AR9-F1
#
_cell.length_a   1.000
_cell.length_b   1.000
_cell.length_c   1.000
_cell.angle_alpha   90.00
_cell.angle_beta   90.00
_cell.angle_gamma   90.00
#
_symmetry.space_group_name_H-M   'P 1'
#
loop_
_entity.id
_entity.type
_entity.pdbx_description
1 polymer ?
#
loop_
_entity_poly.entity_id
_entity_poly.type
_entity_poly.pdbx_seq_one_letter_code
_entity_poly.pdbx_strand_id
1 'polypeptide(L)'
;TYPLIGNYFLPSFEECDEYGLPKHFEWTEGITLSGLIVGEICETPSHWRQTKTLSKWMKDEKIPGISGIDTRALTKKIRENGSTLGRIVHQLPSPNSDYKFLDPNERNLVAECSIKEPIVYNPNGVPRICAIDCGLKLNQIRCFISRGARVELVPWNYELDLNSFDGLFISNGPGDPEKCLETVNQIKRVLKNPEKPIFGICLGHQLLSTAIGCKTYKMKYGNRGHNLPCVHHDSGRCFMTSQNHGFAVDGNTLPKNGG
;
A
#
# COMPACT_ATOMS: atom_id res chain seq x y z
N THR A 1 14.12 -12.77 4.49
CA THR A 1 12.71 -13.07 4.82
C THR A 1 12.68 -13.92 6.06
N TYR A 2 11.66 -13.76 6.91
CA TYR A 2 11.55 -14.50 8.17
C TYR A 2 10.93 -15.89 7.89
N PRO A 3 11.55 -17.00 8.34
CA PRO A 3 11.13 -18.34 7.93
C PRO A 3 9.90 -18.87 8.68
N LEU A 4 9.74 -18.49 9.96
CA LEU A 4 8.70 -18.98 10.86
C LEU A 4 7.60 -17.94 11.01
N ILE A 5 6.37 -18.23 10.58
CA ILE A 5 5.28 -17.24 10.54
C ILE A 5 4.12 -17.67 11.44
N GLY A 6 3.47 -16.70 12.09
CA GLY A 6 2.29 -16.95 12.93
C GLY A 6 2.53 -16.96 14.44
N ASN A 7 3.75 -16.68 14.90
CA ASN A 7 4.19 -16.81 16.30
C ASN A 7 3.35 -16.04 17.34
N TYR A 8 2.70 -14.96 16.92
CA TYR A 8 2.08 -13.99 17.82
C TYR A 8 0.54 -13.92 17.71
N PHE A 9 -0.09 -14.87 17.00
CA PHE A 9 -1.51 -14.85 16.67
C PHE A 9 -1.94 -13.56 15.97
N LEU A 10 -3.25 -13.37 15.88
CA LEU A 10 -3.88 -12.14 15.46
C LEU A 10 -4.52 -11.43 16.65
N PRO A 11 -4.35 -10.10 16.73
CA PRO A 11 -5.08 -9.27 17.67
C PRO A 11 -6.55 -9.10 17.25
N SER A 12 -7.39 -8.60 18.16
CA SER A 12 -8.81 -8.34 17.86
C SER A 12 -8.96 -7.15 16.89
N PHE A 13 -9.90 -7.28 15.93
CA PHE A 13 -10.37 -6.16 15.12
C PHE A 13 -11.34 -5.24 15.89
N GLU A 14 -11.90 -5.71 17.01
CA GLU A 14 -12.84 -4.94 17.83
C GLU A 14 -12.15 -3.90 18.71
N GLU A 15 -10.83 -4.06 18.93
CA GLU A 15 -10.03 -3.08 19.66
C GLU A 15 -9.76 -1.86 18.76
N CYS A 16 -10.45 -0.76 19.05
CA CYS A 16 -10.17 0.53 18.43
C CYS A 16 -9.21 1.38 19.28
N ASP A 17 -8.49 2.28 18.62
CA ASP A 17 -7.73 3.35 19.27
C ASP A 17 -8.64 4.54 19.66
N GLU A 18 -8.03 5.58 20.23
CA GLU A 18 -8.72 6.81 20.65
C GLU A 18 -9.43 7.57 19.51
N TYR A 19 -9.12 7.22 18.26
CA TYR A 19 -9.72 7.79 17.06
C TYR A 19 -10.79 6.89 16.44
N GLY A 20 -11.13 5.77 17.09
CA GLY A 20 -12.09 4.80 16.58
C GLY A 20 -11.55 3.92 15.45
N LEU A 21 -10.24 3.91 15.19
CA LEU A 21 -9.62 3.09 14.16
C LEU A 21 -9.12 1.75 14.73
N PRO A 22 -9.16 0.63 13.97
CA PRO A 22 -8.65 -0.66 14.40
C PRO A 22 -7.20 -0.60 14.89
N LYS A 23 -6.98 -0.80 16.19
CA LYS A 23 -5.73 -0.44 16.90
C LYS A 23 -4.49 -1.17 16.38
N HIS A 24 -4.64 -2.40 15.93
CA HIS A 24 -3.53 -3.28 15.56
C HIS A 24 -3.49 -3.61 14.06
N PHE A 25 -4.34 -2.95 13.26
CA PHE A 25 -4.43 -3.17 11.82
C PHE A 25 -4.21 -1.85 11.04
N GLU A 26 -3.71 -2.01 9.82
CA GLU A 26 -3.44 -0.91 8.90
C GLU A 26 -4.55 -0.72 7.87
N TRP A 27 -5.65 -1.46 7.97
CA TRP A 27 -6.81 -1.42 7.10
C TRP A 27 -8.07 -1.78 7.91
N THR A 28 -9.24 -1.52 7.36
CA THR A 28 -10.52 -1.72 8.04
C THR A 28 -11.16 -3.07 7.75
N GLU A 29 -10.83 -3.71 6.63
CA GLU A 29 -11.52 -4.92 6.17
C GLU A 29 -10.57 -6.03 5.71
N GLY A 30 -10.79 -7.23 6.25
CA GLY A 30 -10.32 -8.51 5.73
C GLY A 30 -8.80 -8.66 5.55
N ILE A 31 -8.39 -9.58 4.70
CA ILE A 31 -6.99 -9.76 4.28
C ILE A 31 -6.82 -9.23 2.85
N THR A 32 -5.82 -8.39 2.61
CA THR A 32 -5.60 -7.75 1.30
C THR A 32 -4.72 -8.57 0.33
N LEU A 33 -4.03 -9.61 0.82
CA LEU A 33 -3.20 -10.50 -0.01
C LEU A 33 -4.03 -11.64 -0.62
N SER A 34 -3.71 -12.02 -1.86
CA SER A 34 -4.40 -13.11 -2.56
C SER A 34 -3.95 -14.50 -2.12
N GLY A 35 -2.82 -14.61 -1.42
CA GLY A 35 -2.31 -15.86 -0.87
C GLY A 35 -0.99 -15.68 -0.14
N LEU A 36 -0.69 -16.60 0.77
CA LEU A 36 0.51 -16.54 1.62
C LEU A 36 1.39 -17.78 1.43
N ILE A 37 2.69 -17.57 1.19
CA ILE A 37 3.70 -18.63 1.09
C ILE A 37 4.70 -18.45 2.22
N VAL A 38 4.85 -19.46 3.08
CA VAL A 38 5.77 -19.42 4.24
C VAL A 38 6.71 -20.62 4.26
N GLY A 39 7.83 -20.47 4.96
CA GLY A 39 8.72 -21.60 5.24
C GLY A 39 8.07 -22.55 6.23
N GLU A 40 7.75 -22.03 7.40
CA GLU A 40 7.13 -22.77 8.49
C GLU A 40 5.99 -21.95 9.10
N ILE A 41 4.91 -22.63 9.49
CA ILE A 41 3.79 -22.03 10.21
C ILE A 41 3.86 -22.46 11.68
N CYS A 42 3.75 -21.50 12.60
CA CYS A 42 3.64 -21.81 14.02
C CYS A 42 2.21 -22.27 14.34
N GLU A 43 2.05 -23.55 14.65
CA GLU A 43 0.74 -24.16 14.98
C GLU A 43 0.29 -23.86 16.42
N THR A 44 1.26 -23.70 17.33
CA THR A 44 1.03 -23.38 18.74
C THR A 44 1.70 -22.04 19.11
N PRO A 45 1.19 -20.91 18.59
CA PRO A 45 1.77 -19.62 18.96
C PRO A 45 1.52 -19.32 20.43
N SER A 46 2.18 -18.29 20.97
CA SER A 46 1.97 -17.84 22.35
C SER A 46 2.15 -16.33 22.46
N HIS A 47 1.05 -15.61 22.69
CA HIS A 47 1.10 -14.16 22.89
C HIS A 47 -0.10 -13.69 23.71
N TRP A 48 0.10 -12.76 24.64
CA TRP A 48 -0.94 -12.32 25.59
C TRP A 48 -2.17 -11.66 24.94
N ARG A 49 -2.05 -11.17 23.70
CA ARG A 49 -3.15 -10.59 22.90
C ARG A 49 -3.79 -11.58 21.91
N GLN A 50 -3.55 -12.87 22.06
CA GLN A 50 -4.01 -13.87 21.10
C GLN A 50 -5.54 -13.96 21.06
N THR A 51 -6.11 -13.88 19.85
CA THR A 51 -7.55 -14.16 19.62
C THR A 51 -7.77 -15.32 18.66
N LYS A 52 -7.03 -15.35 17.55
CA LYS A 52 -7.13 -16.39 16.50
C LYS A 52 -5.77 -16.71 15.90
N THR A 53 -5.57 -17.96 15.47
CA THR A 53 -4.37 -18.37 14.73
C THR A 53 -4.39 -17.79 13.32
N LEU A 54 -3.21 -17.63 12.72
CA LEU A 54 -3.07 -17.18 11.33
C LEU A 54 -3.84 -18.10 10.36
N SER A 55 -3.70 -19.41 10.52
CA SER A 55 -4.38 -20.41 9.67
C SER A 55 -5.90 -20.31 9.79
N LYS A 56 -6.43 -20.05 11.00
CA LYS A 56 -7.87 -19.90 11.20
C LYS A 56 -8.40 -18.63 10.53
N TRP A 57 -7.68 -17.51 10.66
CA TRP A 57 -8.06 -16.27 10.00
C TRP A 57 -8.02 -16.36 8.49
N MET A 58 -6.96 -16.92 7.91
CA MET A 58 -6.88 -17.15 6.47
C MET A 58 -8.03 -18.04 5.96
N LYS A 59 -8.43 -19.06 6.72
CA LYS A 59 -9.57 -19.91 6.39
C LYS A 59 -10.90 -19.15 6.46
N ASP A 60 -11.09 -18.33 7.49
CA ASP A 60 -12.30 -17.51 7.67
C ASP A 60 -12.43 -16.47 6.52
N GLU A 61 -11.31 -15.87 6.10
CA GLU A 61 -11.21 -14.89 5.01
C GLU A 61 -11.11 -15.53 3.61
N LYS A 62 -11.13 -16.87 3.52
CA LYS A 62 -11.02 -17.65 2.28
C LYS A 62 -9.75 -17.35 1.47
N ILE A 63 -8.65 -17.06 2.15
CA ILE A 63 -7.35 -16.80 1.53
C ILE A 63 -6.49 -18.08 1.54
N PRO A 64 -5.97 -18.54 0.38
CA PRO A 64 -5.12 -19.72 0.33
C PRO A 64 -3.74 -19.45 0.95
N GLY A 65 -3.21 -20.45 1.65
CA GLY A 65 -1.86 -20.43 2.21
C GLY A 65 -1.15 -21.75 1.98
N ILE A 66 0.18 -21.71 1.85
CA ILE A 66 1.04 -22.90 1.75
C ILE A 66 2.29 -22.73 2.62
N SER A 67 2.58 -23.74 3.43
CA SER A 67 3.78 -23.86 4.27
C SER A 67 4.69 -24.99 3.77
N GLY A 68 5.91 -25.08 4.31
CA GLY A 68 6.89 -26.09 3.90
C GLY A 68 7.64 -25.74 2.62
N ILE A 69 7.57 -24.49 2.16
CA ILE A 69 8.22 -24.03 0.94
C ILE A 69 9.56 -23.39 1.27
N ASP A 70 10.61 -23.71 0.51
CA ASP A 70 11.87 -22.97 0.57
C ASP A 70 11.68 -21.54 0.02
N THR A 71 11.26 -20.64 0.91
CA THR A 71 11.05 -19.22 0.60
C THR A 71 12.34 -18.51 0.21
N ARG A 72 13.52 -19.03 0.58
CA ARG A 72 14.82 -18.48 0.17
C ARG A 72 15.08 -18.81 -1.30
N ALA A 73 14.86 -20.06 -1.72
CA ALA A 73 14.95 -20.45 -3.12
C ALA A 73 13.94 -19.66 -3.99
N LEU A 74 12.70 -19.52 -3.51
CA LEU A 74 11.68 -18.70 -4.19
C LEU A 74 12.11 -17.24 -4.32
N THR A 75 12.63 -16.64 -3.24
CA THR A 75 13.13 -15.26 -3.25
C THR A 75 14.27 -15.07 -4.26
N LYS A 76 15.21 -16.02 -4.34
CA LYS A 76 16.28 -16.00 -5.36
C LYS A 76 15.71 -16.02 -6.78
N LYS A 77 14.78 -16.94 -7.05
CA LYS A 77 14.13 -17.07 -8.36
C LYS A 77 13.42 -15.77 -8.79
N ILE A 78 12.70 -15.12 -7.87
CA ILE A 78 12.03 -13.82 -8.14
C ILE A 78 13.06 -12.70 -8.36
N ARG A 79 14.17 -12.69 -7.60
CA ARG A 79 15.22 -11.67 -7.77
C ARG A 79 15.93 -11.81 -9.12
N GLU A 80 16.19 -13.05 -9.55
CA GLU A 80 16.88 -13.36 -10.80
C GLU A 80 16.00 -13.11 -12.03
N ASN A 81 14.74 -13.56 -12.00
CA ASN A 81 13.81 -13.48 -13.14
C ASN A 81 12.92 -12.23 -13.13
N GLY A 82 12.87 -11.51 -12.01
CA GLY A 82 11.94 -10.42 -11.79
C GLY A 82 10.56 -10.87 -11.30
N SER A 83 9.63 -9.91 -11.23
CA SER A 83 8.26 -10.12 -10.76
C SER A 83 7.58 -11.19 -11.62
N THR A 84 7.37 -12.36 -11.04
CA THR A 84 6.86 -13.55 -11.73
C THR A 84 5.41 -13.79 -11.31
N LEU A 85 4.54 -14.14 -12.27
CA LEU A 85 3.17 -14.56 -11.97
C LEU A 85 3.20 -15.95 -11.32
N GLY A 86 2.36 -16.15 -10.31
CA GLY A 86 2.29 -17.40 -9.55
C GLY A 86 0.86 -17.75 -9.16
N ARG A 87 0.62 -19.03 -8.87
CA ARG A 87 -0.68 -19.54 -8.45
C ARG A 87 -0.49 -20.64 -7.41
N ILE A 88 -1.30 -20.62 -6.36
CA ILE A 88 -1.43 -21.73 -5.41
C ILE A 88 -2.55 -22.64 -5.93
N VAL A 89 -2.25 -23.92 -6.13
CA VAL A 89 -3.20 -24.94 -6.60
C VAL A 89 -3.22 -26.10 -5.62
N HIS A 90 -4.41 -26.65 -5.35
CA HIS A 90 -4.58 -27.79 -4.44
C HIS A 90 -4.13 -29.12 -5.05
N GLN A 91 -4.15 -29.22 -6.38
CA GLN A 91 -3.77 -30.41 -7.12
C GLN A 91 -2.79 -30.02 -8.21
N LEU A 92 -1.91 -30.96 -8.57
CA LEU A 92 -1.00 -30.75 -9.70
C LEU A 92 -1.81 -30.50 -10.97
N PRO A 93 -1.46 -29.49 -11.77
CA PRO A 93 -2.17 -29.19 -13.01
C PRO A 93 -2.09 -30.40 -13.94
N SER A 94 -3.25 -30.84 -14.45
CA SER A 94 -3.28 -31.83 -15.52
C SER A 94 -2.84 -31.18 -16.84
N PRO A 95 -2.34 -31.96 -17.81
CA PRO A 95 -1.97 -31.43 -19.13
C PRO A 95 -3.11 -30.67 -19.85
N ASN A 96 -4.36 -30.95 -19.48
CA ASN A 96 -5.57 -30.33 -20.01
C ASN A 96 -6.12 -29.19 -19.12
N SER A 97 -5.37 -28.75 -18.11
CA SER A 97 -5.82 -27.67 -17.23
C SER A 97 -5.70 -26.31 -17.91
N ASP A 98 -6.81 -25.56 -18.01
CA ASP A 98 -6.86 -24.22 -18.62
C ASP A 98 -6.43 -23.11 -17.64
N TYR A 99 -5.35 -23.35 -16.88
CA TYR A 99 -4.87 -22.36 -15.92
C TYR A 99 -4.17 -21.21 -16.64
N LYS A 100 -4.92 -20.12 -16.86
CA LYS A 100 -4.34 -18.86 -17.32
C LYS A 100 -3.76 -18.08 -16.14
N PHE A 101 -2.51 -17.62 -16.30
CA PHE A 101 -1.94 -16.61 -15.42
C PHE A 101 -2.50 -15.25 -15.81
N LEU A 102 -3.11 -14.56 -14.85
CA LEU A 102 -3.63 -13.22 -15.03
C LEU A 102 -2.67 -12.25 -14.36
N ASP A 103 -2.23 -11.20 -15.06
CA ASP A 103 -1.45 -10.14 -14.43
C ASP A 103 -2.40 -9.19 -13.68
N PRO A 104 -2.34 -9.12 -12.33
CA PRO A 104 -3.18 -8.20 -11.58
C PRO A 104 -2.92 -6.73 -11.91
N ASN A 105 -1.74 -6.39 -12.45
CA ASN A 105 -1.39 -5.00 -12.81
C ASN A 105 -2.14 -4.49 -14.06
N GLU A 106 -2.82 -5.35 -14.82
CA GLU A 106 -3.67 -4.91 -15.93
C GLU A 106 -4.93 -4.18 -15.43
N ARG A 107 -5.40 -4.53 -14.23
CA ARG A 107 -6.57 -3.96 -13.56
C ARG A 107 -6.23 -2.70 -12.78
N ASN A 108 -7.24 -1.88 -12.50
CA ASN A 108 -7.09 -0.74 -11.60
C ASN A 108 -7.26 -1.20 -10.13
N LEU A 109 -6.16 -1.68 -9.54
CA LEU A 109 -6.16 -2.17 -8.16
C LEU A 109 -6.50 -1.07 -7.13
N VAL A 110 -6.25 0.20 -7.46
CA VAL A 110 -6.61 1.33 -6.61
C VAL A 110 -8.13 1.47 -6.50
N ALA A 111 -8.85 1.30 -7.61
CA ALA A 111 -10.32 1.35 -7.60
C ALA A 111 -10.94 0.20 -6.77
N GLU A 112 -10.26 -0.95 -6.71
CA GLU A 112 -10.68 -2.10 -5.92
C GLU A 112 -10.55 -1.84 -4.41
N CYS A 113 -9.47 -1.19 -3.96
CA CYS A 113 -9.21 -0.99 -2.53
C CYS A 113 -9.64 0.37 -1.97
N SER A 114 -9.86 1.38 -2.81
CA SER A 114 -10.31 2.71 -2.36
C SER A 114 -11.69 2.65 -1.70
N ILE A 115 -11.88 3.45 -0.65
CA ILE A 115 -13.20 3.78 -0.09
C ILE A 115 -14.16 4.27 -1.18
N LYS A 116 -15.46 4.12 -0.92
CA LYS A 116 -16.53 4.48 -1.85
C LYS A 116 -17.16 5.83 -1.55
N GLU A 117 -17.23 6.20 -0.27
CA GLU A 117 -17.81 7.46 0.20
C GLU A 117 -16.83 8.19 1.10
N PRO A 118 -16.76 9.54 1.06
CA PRO A 118 -15.86 10.32 1.90
C PRO A 118 -16.05 10.08 3.41
N ILE A 119 -14.93 10.12 4.15
CA ILE A 119 -14.91 9.95 5.60
C ILE A 119 -14.10 11.09 6.23
N VAL A 120 -14.64 11.73 7.27
CA VAL A 120 -13.97 12.81 7.98
C VAL A 120 -13.46 12.33 9.34
N TYR A 121 -12.17 12.52 9.57
CA TYR A 121 -11.48 12.28 10.83
C TYR A 121 -11.09 13.60 11.48
N ASN A 122 -11.24 13.66 12.81
CA ASN A 122 -10.96 14.86 13.62
C ASN A 122 -11.64 16.14 13.05
N PRO A 123 -12.98 16.21 13.03
CA PRO A 123 -13.74 17.22 12.28
C PRO A 123 -13.46 18.67 12.71
N ASN A 124 -13.00 18.90 13.94
CA ASN A 124 -12.66 20.22 14.47
C ASN A 124 -11.16 20.54 14.34
N GLY A 125 -10.39 19.64 13.73
CA GLY A 125 -8.95 19.78 13.57
C GLY A 125 -8.52 20.83 12.56
N VAL A 126 -7.28 21.28 12.68
CA VAL A 126 -6.61 22.18 11.74
C VAL A 126 -5.14 21.77 11.58
N PRO A 127 -4.56 21.88 10.37
CA PRO A 127 -5.18 22.31 9.11
C PRO A 127 -6.16 21.26 8.54
N ARG A 128 -6.93 21.65 7.52
CA ARG A 128 -7.81 20.75 6.74
C ARG A 128 -7.00 20.06 5.66
N ILE A 129 -6.95 18.75 5.70
CA ILE A 129 -6.23 17.91 4.74
C ILE A 129 -7.25 17.08 3.95
N CYS A 130 -7.26 17.22 2.63
CA CYS A 130 -7.94 16.26 1.77
C CYS A 130 -6.97 15.11 1.48
N ALA A 131 -7.33 13.88 1.83
CA ALA A 131 -6.54 12.69 1.61
C ALA A 131 -7.19 11.82 0.52
N ILE A 132 -6.50 11.60 -0.59
CA ILE A 132 -6.98 10.68 -1.63
C ILE A 132 -6.60 9.24 -1.22
N ASP A 133 -7.62 8.40 -1.07
CA ASP A 133 -7.44 6.98 -0.79
C ASP A 133 -7.05 6.22 -2.06
N CYS A 134 -5.81 5.75 -2.11
CA CYS A 134 -5.32 4.88 -3.17
C CYS A 134 -5.09 3.45 -2.69
N GLY A 135 -5.63 3.06 -1.53
CA GLY A 135 -5.22 1.87 -0.77
C GLY A 135 -4.46 2.25 0.50
N LEU A 136 -4.94 3.28 1.18
CA LEU A 136 -4.33 3.92 2.34
C LEU A 136 -4.14 2.92 3.49
N LYS A 137 -2.97 3.02 4.14
CA LYS A 137 -2.72 2.45 5.45
C LYS A 137 -3.16 3.40 6.57
N LEU A 138 -3.95 2.90 7.51
CA LEU A 138 -4.57 3.69 8.59
C LEU A 138 -3.58 4.51 9.41
N ASN A 139 -2.32 4.07 9.58
CA ASN A 139 -1.34 4.86 10.32
C ASN A 139 -1.02 6.22 9.68
N GLN A 140 -1.28 6.42 8.38
CA GLN A 140 -1.18 7.76 7.76
C GLN A 140 -2.22 8.71 8.34
N ILE A 141 -3.46 8.26 8.50
CA ILE A 141 -4.53 9.04 9.13
C ILE A 141 -4.18 9.34 10.57
N ARG A 142 -3.75 8.32 11.35
CA ARG A 142 -3.27 8.49 12.74
C ARG A 142 -2.19 9.56 12.86
N CYS A 143 -1.22 9.55 11.94
CA CYS A 143 -0.12 10.51 11.95
C CYS A 143 -0.61 11.95 11.72
N PHE A 144 -1.62 12.18 10.89
CA PHE A 144 -2.17 13.52 10.69
C PHE A 144 -3.03 13.99 11.86
N ILE A 145 -3.96 13.16 12.33
CA ILE A 145 -4.89 13.55 13.40
C ILE A 145 -4.18 13.72 14.75
N SER A 146 -3.14 12.93 15.05
CA SER A 146 -2.29 13.13 16.24
C SER A 146 -1.52 14.46 16.22
N ARG A 147 -1.38 15.09 15.05
CA ARG A 147 -0.81 16.44 14.88
C ARG A 147 -1.88 17.53 14.84
N GLY A 148 -3.14 17.19 15.14
CA GLY A 148 -4.25 18.12 15.22
C GLY A 148 -5.00 18.36 13.91
N ALA A 149 -4.59 17.77 12.79
CA ALA A 149 -5.21 18.01 11.48
C ALA A 149 -6.62 17.40 11.38
N ARG A 150 -7.52 18.08 10.66
CA ARG A 150 -8.77 17.50 10.14
C ARG A 150 -8.44 16.77 8.85
N VAL A 151 -8.78 15.50 8.74
CA VAL A 151 -8.51 14.72 7.52
C VAL A 151 -9.81 14.28 6.89
N GLU A 152 -10.02 14.66 5.64
CA GLU A 152 -11.13 14.17 4.82
C GLU A 152 -10.58 13.18 3.81
N LEU A 153 -10.80 11.90 4.08
CA LEU A 153 -10.43 10.80 3.21
C LEU A 153 -11.48 10.70 2.11
N VAL A 154 -11.06 10.77 0.85
CA VAL A 154 -11.92 10.72 -0.33
C VAL A 154 -11.53 9.58 -1.27
N PRO A 155 -12.48 9.04 -2.07
CA PRO A 155 -12.17 8.03 -3.09
C PRO A 155 -11.07 8.45 -4.07
N TRP A 156 -10.36 7.47 -4.65
CA TRP A 156 -9.26 7.70 -5.60
C TRP A 156 -9.63 8.59 -6.80
N ASN A 157 -10.88 8.53 -7.26
CA ASN A 157 -11.42 9.26 -8.41
C ASN A 157 -12.28 10.47 -8.00
N TYR A 158 -12.22 10.89 -6.74
CA TYR A 158 -13.02 11.99 -6.23
C TYR A 158 -12.70 13.31 -6.94
N GLU A 159 -13.74 14.08 -7.27
CA GLU A 159 -13.56 15.41 -7.82
C GLU A 159 -13.23 16.41 -6.70
N LEU A 160 -12.00 16.94 -6.71
CA LEU A 160 -11.53 17.81 -5.63
C LEU A 160 -12.14 19.21 -5.72
N ASP A 161 -12.72 19.68 -4.62
CA ASP A 161 -12.97 21.11 -4.37
C ASP A 161 -11.72 21.76 -3.77
N LEU A 162 -11.03 22.56 -4.56
CA LEU A 162 -9.80 23.23 -4.13
C LEU A 162 -10.04 24.22 -2.99
N ASN A 163 -11.26 24.67 -2.71
CA ASN A 163 -11.52 25.62 -1.62
C ASN A 163 -11.79 24.95 -0.26
N SER A 164 -12.02 23.63 -0.25
CA SER A 164 -12.46 22.91 0.96
C SER A 164 -11.32 22.47 1.89
N PHE A 165 -10.08 22.45 1.41
CA PHE A 165 -8.91 21.97 2.15
C PHE A 165 -7.71 22.92 2.04
N ASP A 166 -6.80 22.84 3.02
CA ASP A 166 -5.60 23.66 3.10
C ASP A 166 -4.38 22.92 2.52
N GLY A 167 -4.36 21.58 2.56
CA GLY A 167 -3.33 20.73 1.93
C GLY A 167 -3.88 19.44 1.34
N LEU A 168 -3.18 18.89 0.34
CA LEU A 168 -3.53 17.63 -0.31
C LEU A 168 -2.56 16.52 0.12
N PHE A 169 -3.11 15.37 0.50
CA PHE A 169 -2.37 14.16 0.75
C PHE A 169 -2.76 13.07 -0.25
N ILE A 170 -1.79 12.38 -0.82
CA ILE A 170 -2.01 11.24 -1.71
C ILE A 170 -1.36 10.01 -1.08
N SER A 171 -2.19 9.04 -0.73
CA SER A 171 -1.76 7.88 0.06
C SER A 171 -0.95 6.86 -0.74
N ASN A 172 -0.42 5.85 -0.04
CA ASN A 172 0.11 4.66 -0.69
C ASN A 172 -0.99 3.87 -1.42
N GLY A 173 -0.58 2.92 -2.25
CA GLY A 173 -1.53 2.06 -2.94
C GLY A 173 -0.89 0.91 -3.71
N PRO A 174 -1.68 -0.05 -4.19
CA PRO A 174 -1.24 -1.12 -5.06
C PRO A 174 -1.24 -0.69 -6.53
N GLY A 175 -0.64 -1.52 -7.38
CA GLY A 175 -0.80 -1.44 -8.83
C GLY A 175 0.11 -0.41 -9.52
N ASP A 176 -0.28 -0.12 -10.75
CA ASP A 176 0.46 0.72 -11.69
C ASP A 176 -0.10 2.16 -11.68
N PRO A 177 0.71 3.20 -11.44
CA PRO A 177 0.26 4.59 -11.46
C PRO A 177 -0.39 5.01 -12.80
N GLU A 178 -0.05 4.36 -13.92
CA GLU A 178 -0.66 4.66 -15.22
C GLU A 178 -2.17 4.33 -15.27
N LYS A 179 -2.66 3.48 -14.35
CA LYS A 179 -4.09 3.14 -14.24
C LYS A 179 -4.92 4.20 -13.51
N CYS A 180 -4.28 5.23 -12.95
CA CYS A 180 -4.93 6.23 -12.08
C CYS A 180 -5.00 7.63 -12.74
N LEU A 181 -5.32 7.70 -14.03
CA LEU A 181 -5.32 8.96 -14.79
C LEU A 181 -6.26 10.04 -14.19
N GLU A 182 -7.43 9.63 -13.68
CA GLU A 182 -8.38 10.53 -13.03
C GLU A 182 -7.76 11.22 -11.81
N THR A 183 -7.10 10.46 -10.93
CA THR A 183 -6.36 10.99 -9.77
C THR A 183 -5.25 11.94 -10.22
N VAL A 184 -4.47 11.55 -11.24
CA VAL A 184 -3.39 12.41 -11.79
C VAL A 184 -3.94 13.75 -12.29
N ASN A 185 -5.10 13.74 -12.95
CA ASN A 185 -5.75 14.96 -13.43
C ASN A 185 -6.20 15.88 -12.28
N GLN A 186 -6.70 15.32 -11.18
CA GLN A 186 -7.03 16.09 -9.98
C GLN A 186 -5.77 16.69 -9.34
N ILE A 187 -4.68 15.92 -9.23
CA ILE A 187 -3.40 16.42 -8.71
C ILE A 187 -2.87 17.57 -9.59
N LYS A 188 -2.95 17.46 -10.92
CA LYS A 188 -2.59 18.54 -11.85
C LYS A 188 -3.40 19.81 -11.63
N ARG A 189 -4.67 19.72 -11.24
CA ARG A 189 -5.49 20.90 -10.90
C ARG A 189 -4.95 21.58 -9.64
N VAL A 190 -4.63 20.81 -8.61
CA VAL A 190 -4.11 21.35 -7.34
C VAL A 190 -2.72 21.96 -7.50
N LEU A 191 -1.85 21.35 -8.32
CA LEU A 191 -0.51 21.87 -8.64
C LEU A 191 -0.50 23.28 -9.26
N LYS A 192 -1.62 23.73 -9.85
CA LYS A 192 -1.75 25.10 -10.36
C LYS A 192 -1.87 26.15 -9.26
N ASN A 193 -2.12 25.73 -8.02
CA ASN A 193 -2.16 26.61 -6.85
C ASN A 193 -0.90 26.40 -5.99
N PRO A 194 0.07 27.33 -6.04
CA PRO A 194 1.35 27.18 -5.33
C PRO A 194 1.23 27.29 -3.80
N GLU A 195 0.10 27.81 -3.27
CA GLU A 195 -0.10 27.97 -1.83
C GLU A 195 -0.53 26.66 -1.14
N LYS A 196 -0.94 25.65 -1.92
CA LYS A 196 -1.43 24.38 -1.38
C LYS A 196 -0.30 23.35 -1.31
N PRO A 197 0.19 22.97 -0.11
CA PRO A 197 1.14 21.89 0.02
C PRO A 197 0.53 20.56 -0.43
N ILE A 198 1.33 19.78 -1.17
CA ILE A 198 0.98 18.43 -1.61
C ILE A 198 1.99 17.45 -1.05
N PHE A 199 1.51 16.38 -0.42
CA PHE A 199 2.36 15.32 0.10
C PHE A 199 1.90 13.95 -0.43
N GLY A 200 2.78 13.25 -1.13
CA GLY A 200 2.51 11.93 -1.70
C GLY A 200 3.41 10.84 -1.09
N ILE A 201 2.83 9.70 -0.70
CA ILE A 201 3.57 8.54 -0.16
C ILE A 201 3.47 7.35 -1.11
N CYS A 202 4.60 6.70 -1.42
CA CYS A 202 4.64 5.47 -2.22
C CYS A 202 3.97 5.66 -3.59
N LEU A 203 2.76 5.13 -3.81
CA LEU A 203 1.99 5.37 -5.03
C LEU A 203 1.67 6.87 -5.18
N GLY A 204 1.34 7.58 -4.09
CA GLY A 204 1.11 9.01 -4.14
C GLY A 204 2.33 9.83 -4.61
N HIS A 205 3.55 9.40 -4.29
CA HIS A 205 4.76 9.99 -4.86
C HIS A 205 4.84 9.76 -6.38
N GLN A 206 4.50 8.56 -6.85
CA GLN A 206 4.49 8.22 -8.27
C GLN A 206 3.42 9.04 -9.02
N LEU A 207 2.19 9.11 -8.51
CA LEU A 207 1.09 9.89 -9.10
C LEU A 207 1.42 11.39 -9.15
N LEU A 208 2.01 11.94 -8.10
CA LEU A 208 2.49 13.32 -8.08
C LEU A 208 3.58 13.56 -9.13
N SER A 209 4.53 12.63 -9.25
CA SER A 209 5.60 12.71 -10.25
C SER A 209 5.05 12.62 -11.67
N THR A 210 4.08 11.74 -11.92
CA THR A 210 3.36 11.65 -13.20
C THR A 210 2.56 12.92 -13.50
N ALA A 211 1.97 13.54 -12.47
CA ALA A 211 1.22 14.79 -12.62
C ALA A 211 2.09 15.95 -13.15
N ILE A 212 3.37 16.01 -12.74
CA ILE A 212 4.35 16.97 -13.26
C ILE A 212 5.01 16.53 -14.57
N GLY A 213 4.70 15.34 -15.10
CA GLY A 213 5.18 14.85 -16.40
C GLY A 213 6.36 13.87 -16.35
N CYS A 214 6.74 13.37 -15.18
CA CYS A 214 7.72 12.28 -15.10
C CYS A 214 7.13 10.97 -15.65
N LYS A 215 8.02 10.06 -16.06
CA LYS A 215 7.67 8.68 -16.41
C LYS A 215 7.88 7.75 -15.23
N THR A 216 7.08 6.70 -15.18
CA THR A 216 7.20 5.60 -14.23
C THR A 216 7.59 4.32 -14.96
N TYR A 217 8.26 3.39 -14.28
CA TYR A 217 8.61 2.10 -14.83
C TYR A 217 8.46 0.98 -13.80
N LYS A 218 8.16 -0.22 -14.28
CA LYS A 218 8.09 -1.44 -13.45
C LYS A 218 9.50 -1.89 -13.11
N MET A 219 9.81 -1.96 -11.81
CA MET A 219 11.08 -2.47 -11.31
C MET A 219 11.17 -3.98 -11.50
N LYS A 220 12.39 -4.51 -11.64
CA LYS A 220 12.61 -5.96 -11.81
C LYS A 220 11.93 -6.79 -10.72
N TYR A 221 12.19 -6.52 -9.44
CA TYR A 221 11.58 -7.24 -8.31
C TYR A 221 11.09 -6.31 -7.18
N GLY A 222 11.08 -5.00 -7.43
CA GLY A 222 10.62 -3.97 -6.50
C GLY A 222 11.44 -3.84 -5.21
N ASN A 223 11.04 -2.87 -4.40
CA ASN A 223 11.58 -2.64 -3.06
C ASN A 223 10.54 -3.07 -2.03
N ARG A 224 10.84 -4.14 -1.28
CA ARG A 224 9.90 -4.78 -0.34
C ARG A 224 10.63 -5.20 0.94
N GLY A 225 10.44 -4.45 2.01
CA GLY A 225 11.06 -4.74 3.31
C GLY A 225 11.05 -3.56 4.27
N HIS A 226 11.60 -3.77 5.46
CA HIS A 226 11.66 -2.79 6.55
C HIS A 226 13.06 -2.23 6.78
N ASN A 227 14.02 -2.62 5.94
CA ASN A 227 15.44 -2.37 6.11
C ASN A 227 16.08 -1.72 4.87
N LEU A 228 15.32 -0.90 4.14
CA LEU A 228 15.84 -0.25 2.94
C LEU A 228 16.43 1.11 3.29
N PRO A 229 17.72 1.37 2.98
CA PRO A 229 18.31 2.68 3.21
C PRO A 229 17.78 3.69 2.20
N CYS A 230 17.53 4.92 2.66
CA CYS A 230 17.24 6.07 1.81
C CYS A 230 18.15 7.24 2.25
N VAL A 231 18.69 7.99 1.29
CA VAL A 231 19.60 9.11 1.57
C VAL A 231 18.91 10.41 1.21
N HIS A 232 18.92 11.36 2.13
CA HIS A 232 18.54 12.74 1.85
C HIS A 232 19.72 13.46 1.21
N HIS A 233 19.66 13.71 -0.10
CA HIS A 233 20.80 14.22 -0.87
C HIS A 233 21.38 15.54 -0.32
N ASP A 234 20.55 16.51 0.07
CA ASP A 234 21.09 17.81 0.52
C ASP A 234 21.83 17.76 1.86
N SER A 235 21.44 16.85 2.76
CA SER A 235 22.01 16.76 4.12
C SER A 235 22.97 15.59 4.28
N GLY A 236 23.03 14.67 3.31
CA GLY A 236 23.79 13.41 3.39
C GLY A 236 23.27 12.41 4.42
N ARG A 237 22.16 12.71 5.13
CA ARG A 237 21.61 11.81 6.15
C ARG A 237 21.01 10.55 5.52
N CYS A 238 21.28 9.41 6.14
CA CYS A 238 20.70 8.13 5.76
C CYS A 238 19.64 7.69 6.76
N PHE A 239 18.52 7.18 6.26
CA PHE A 239 17.40 6.68 7.04
C PHE A 239 17.06 5.24 6.62
N MET A 240 16.73 4.40 7.60
CA MET A 240 16.16 3.09 7.33
C MET A 240 14.66 3.24 7.11
N THR A 241 14.15 2.73 5.99
CA THR A 241 12.76 2.90 5.58
C THR A 241 12.06 1.57 5.32
N SER A 242 10.74 1.60 5.53
CA SER A 242 9.83 0.54 5.12
C SER A 242 9.32 0.85 3.71
N GLN A 243 9.56 -0.05 2.77
CA GLN A 243 9.15 0.11 1.37
C GLN A 243 8.37 -1.12 0.92
N ASN A 244 7.35 -0.87 0.10
CA ASN A 244 6.60 -1.93 -0.57
C ASN A 244 6.05 -1.39 -1.91
N HIS A 245 6.91 -1.27 -2.90
CA HIS A 245 6.52 -0.81 -4.24
C HIS A 245 7.23 -1.60 -5.35
N GLY A 246 6.48 -1.85 -6.43
CA GLY A 246 6.97 -2.52 -7.64
C GLY A 246 7.31 -1.57 -8.79
N PHE A 247 6.96 -0.30 -8.67
CA PHE A 247 7.19 0.75 -9.65
C PHE A 247 8.09 1.83 -9.08
N ALA A 248 8.79 2.56 -9.95
CA ALA A 248 9.63 3.69 -9.59
C ALA A 248 9.48 4.83 -10.61
N VAL A 249 9.83 6.04 -10.18
CA VAL A 249 9.88 7.24 -11.03
C VAL A 249 11.26 7.30 -11.69
N ASP A 250 11.30 7.61 -12.98
CA ASP A 250 12.56 7.87 -13.69
C ASP A 250 13.01 9.32 -13.45
N GLY A 251 14.03 9.49 -12.60
CA GLY A 251 14.59 10.80 -12.28
C GLY A 251 15.13 11.58 -13.49
N ASN A 252 15.47 10.91 -14.59
CA ASN A 252 15.92 11.58 -15.82
C ASN A 252 14.78 12.28 -16.57
N THR A 253 13.53 11.99 -16.20
CA THR A 253 12.33 12.57 -16.83
C THR A 253 11.74 13.72 -16.02
N LEU A 254 12.41 14.13 -14.95
CA LEU A 254 12.01 15.29 -14.16
C LEU A 254 12.08 16.55 -15.04
N PRO A 255 10.99 17.34 -15.17
CA PRO A 255 11.02 18.57 -15.94
C PRO A 255 12.04 19.56 -15.37
N LYS A 256 12.82 20.20 -16.25
CA LYS A 256 13.87 21.15 -15.86
C LYS A 256 13.37 22.39 -15.10
N ASN A 257 12.07 22.64 -15.09
CA ASN A 257 11.42 23.80 -14.47
C ASN A 257 10.45 23.42 -13.34
N GLY A 258 10.58 22.22 -12.75
CA GLY A 258 9.64 21.68 -11.76
C GLY A 258 10.06 21.89 -10.30
N GLY A 259 10.43 23.13 -9.92
CA GLY A 259 10.73 23.54 -8.54
C GLY A 259 9.82 24.66 -8.10
#